data_AF-A0A6N9AHT0-F1
#
_entry.id   AF-A0A6N9AHT0-F1
#
_cell.length_a   1.000
_cell.length_b   1.000
_cell.length_c   1.000
_cell.angle_alpha   90.00
_cell.angle_beta   90.00
_cell.angle_gamma   90.00
#
_symmetry.space_group_name_H-M   'P 1'
#
loop_
_entity.id
_entity.type
_entity.pdbx_description
1 polymer ?
#
loop_
_entity_poly.entity_id
_entity_poly.type
_entity_poly.pdbx_seq_one_letter_code
_entity_poly.pdbx_strand_id
1 'polypeptide(L)'
;MGRRLTRLLLIGLMFAGLLWFTWFDSYSLIRRAKWQREYEELVEENMQLRSEIAELQSMLENPPSDETIEKIAREQYGMRRDGETVYRIEE
;
A
#
# COMPACT_ATOMS: atom_id res chain seq x y z
N MET A 1 -33.24 -11.89 52.38
CA MET A 1 -33.08 -12.29 50.95
C MET A 1 -32.53 -11.17 50.06
N GLY A 2 -32.86 -9.89 50.27
CA GLY A 2 -32.49 -8.78 49.37
C GLY A 2 -30.99 -8.43 49.22
N ARG A 3 -30.14 -8.69 50.23
CA ARG A 3 -28.70 -8.39 50.17
C ARG A 3 -27.91 -9.33 49.25
N ARG A 4 -28.43 -10.53 48.95
CA ARG A 4 -27.81 -11.48 48.02
C ARG A 4 -28.17 -11.14 46.58
N LEU A 5 -29.42 -10.76 46.33
CA LEU A 5 -29.90 -10.35 45.02
C LEU A 5 -29.20 -9.06 44.54
N THR A 6 -29.07 -8.06 45.41
CA THR A 6 -28.33 -6.82 45.11
C THR A 6 -26.85 -7.06 44.79
N ARG A 7 -26.18 -7.98 45.51
CA ARG A 7 -24.80 -8.37 45.19
C ARG A 7 -24.70 -9.07 43.83
N LEU A 8 -25.64 -9.96 43.50
CA LEU A 8 -25.66 -10.62 42.19
C LEU A 8 -25.92 -9.64 41.04
N LEU A 9 -26.80 -8.64 41.25
CA LEU A 9 -27.04 -7.58 40.28
C LEU A 9 -25.82 -6.69 40.07
N LEU A 10 -25.11 -6.32 41.15
CA LEU A 10 -23.86 -5.54 41.05
C LEU A 10 -22.76 -6.30 40.31
N ILE A 11 -22.62 -7.60 40.57
CA ILE A 11 -21.68 -8.46 39.86
C ILE A 11 -22.06 -8.56 38.38
N GLY A 12 -23.35 -8.78 38.06
CA GLY A 12 -23.84 -8.82 36.69
C GLY A 12 -23.60 -7.51 35.94
N LEU A 13 -23.84 -6.36 36.59
CA LEU A 13 -23.58 -5.03 36.03
C LEU A 13 -22.08 -4.81 35.77
N MET A 14 -21.22 -5.24 36.70
CA MET A 14 -19.77 -5.18 36.53
C MET A 14 -19.29 -6.03 35.36
N PHE A 15 -19.80 -7.27 35.22
CA PHE A 15 -19.48 -8.13 34.08
C PHE A 15 -20.01 -7.56 32.76
N ALA A 16 -21.22 -6.99 32.74
CA ALA A 16 -21.76 -6.32 31.56
C ALA A 16 -20.92 -5.09 31.16
N GLY A 17 -20.47 -4.30 32.12
CA GLY A 17 -19.56 -3.17 31.88
C GLY A 17 -18.20 -3.60 31.34
N LEU A 18 -17.65 -4.72 31.84
CA LEU A 18 -16.39 -5.27 31.37
C LEU A 18 -16.51 -5.84 29.94
N LEU A 19 -17.63 -6.50 29.63
CA LEU A 19 -17.94 -6.97 28.27
C LEU A 19 -18.15 -5.79 27.31
N TRP A 20 -18.81 -4.72 27.74
CA TRP A 20 -18.97 -3.50 26.96
C TRP A 20 -17.62 -2.83 26.68
N PHE A 21 -16.77 -2.69 27.68
CA PHE A 21 -15.45 -2.06 27.53
C PHE A 21 -14.53 -2.88 26.62
N THR A 22 -14.54 -4.20 26.77
CA THR A 22 -13.73 -5.09 25.90
C THR A 22 -14.23 -5.11 24.46
N TRP A 23 -15.54 -5.08 24.22
CA TRP A 23 -16.10 -5.02 22.87
C TRP A 23 -15.93 -3.63 22.22
N PHE A 24 -16.09 -2.54 22.97
CA PHE A 24 -16.08 -1.18 22.44
C PHE A 24 -14.67 -0.56 22.35
N ASP A 25 -13.77 -0.85 23.30
CA ASP A 25 -12.46 -0.18 23.37
C ASP A 25 -11.30 -1.02 22.78
N SER A 26 -11.29 -2.35 22.91
CA SER A 26 -10.18 -3.19 22.40
C SER A 26 -10.05 -3.16 20.87
N TYR A 27 -11.17 -2.89 20.20
CA TYR A 27 -11.23 -2.69 18.77
C TYR A 27 -10.56 -1.37 18.31
N SER A 28 -10.32 -0.42 19.23
CA SER A 28 -9.72 0.88 18.90
C SER A 28 -8.21 0.77 18.66
N LEU A 29 -7.47 0.06 19.52
CA LEU A 29 -6.00 -0.01 19.46
C LEU A 29 -5.49 -0.83 18.28
N ILE A 30 -6.09 -1.99 18.01
CA ILE A 30 -5.72 -2.84 16.86
C ILE A 30 -6.00 -2.10 15.54
N ARG A 31 -7.15 -1.42 15.43
CA ARG A 31 -7.47 -0.62 14.25
C ARG A 31 -6.54 0.56 14.08
N ARG A 32 -6.18 1.26 15.16
CA ARG A 32 -5.18 2.34 15.10
C ARG A 32 -3.82 1.85 14.61
N ALA A 33 -3.35 0.72 15.14
CA ALA A 33 -2.09 0.12 14.69
C ALA A 33 -2.16 -0.28 13.21
N LYS A 34 -3.29 -0.85 12.75
CA LYS A 34 -3.50 -1.17 11.34
C LYS A 34 -3.49 0.09 10.46
N TRP A 35 -4.24 1.11 10.84
CA TRP A 35 -4.30 2.37 10.08
C TRP A 35 -2.96 3.09 10.05
N GLN A 36 -2.18 3.03 11.12
CA GLN A 36 -0.85 3.63 11.14
C GLN A 36 0.08 2.93 10.13
N ARG A 37 0.05 1.59 10.06
CA ARG A 37 0.82 0.84 9.06
C ARG A 37 0.37 1.16 7.64
N GLU A 38 -0.93 1.14 7.39
CA GLU A 38 -1.50 1.47 6.08
C GLU A 38 -1.17 2.92 5.67
N TYR A 39 -1.17 3.85 6.62
CA TYR A 39 -0.72 5.22 6.39
C TYR A 39 0.76 5.28 6.02
N GLU A 40 1.63 4.57 6.74
CA GLU A 40 3.07 4.52 6.45
C GLU A 40 3.35 3.91 5.08
N GLU A 41 2.67 2.81 4.73
CA GLU A 41 2.75 2.16 3.41
C GLU A 41 2.35 3.13 2.29
N LEU A 42 1.22 3.83 2.44
CA LEU A 42 0.75 4.82 1.46
C LEU A 42 1.70 6.00 1.32
N VAL A 43 2.32 6.44 2.42
CA VAL A 43 3.31 7.53 2.40
C VAL A 43 4.57 7.10 1.65
N GLU A 44 5.04 5.88 1.88
CA GLU A 44 6.19 5.32 1.17
C GLU A 44 5.91 5.18 -0.34
N GLU A 45 4.76 4.60 -0.70
CA GLU A 45 4.33 4.48 -2.10
C GLU A 45 4.23 5.86 -2.76
N ASN A 46 3.67 6.85 -2.07
CA ASN A 46 3.56 8.21 -2.61
C ASN A 46 4.93 8.85 -2.84
N MET A 47 5.90 8.62 -1.95
CA MET A 47 7.27 9.10 -2.14
C MET A 47 7.94 8.45 -3.35
N GLN A 48 7.79 7.13 -3.52
CA GLN A 48 8.33 6.41 -4.67
C GLN A 48 7.74 6.92 -5.99
N LEU A 49 6.41 7.02 -6.07
CA LEU A 49 5.71 7.53 -7.26
C LEU A 49 6.12 8.97 -7.59
N ARG A 50 6.31 9.84 -6.59
CA ARG A 50 6.79 11.21 -6.82
C ARG A 50 8.22 11.24 -7.37
N SER A 51 9.08 10.34 -6.89
CA SER A 51 10.45 10.20 -7.42
C SER A 51 10.43 9.78 -8.88
N GLU A 52 9.60 8.78 -9.22
CA GLU A 52 9.46 8.30 -10.60
C GLU A 52 8.89 9.38 -11.53
N ILE A 53 7.88 10.14 -11.08
CA ILE A 53 7.35 11.29 -11.83
C ILE A 53 8.45 12.32 -12.07
N ALA A 54 9.28 12.63 -11.09
CA ALA A 54 10.37 13.60 -11.24
C ALA A 54 11.44 13.11 -12.24
N GLU A 55 11.78 11.82 -12.19
CA GLU A 55 12.70 11.20 -13.16
C GLU A 55 12.13 11.27 -14.58
N LEU A 56 10.88 10.88 -14.77
CA LEU A 56 10.20 10.93 -16.07
C LEU A 56 10.10 12.37 -16.59
N GLN A 57 9.83 13.35 -15.72
CA GLN A 57 9.83 14.77 -16.10
C GLN A 57 11.21 15.23 -16.54
N SER A 58 12.28 14.83 -15.84
CA SER A 58 13.66 15.14 -16.23
C SER A 58 14.00 14.55 -17.60
N MET A 59 13.51 13.34 -17.90
CA MET A 59 13.69 12.72 -19.23
C MET A 59 12.90 13.45 -20.31
N LEU A 60 11.73 14.03 -20.00
CA LEU A 60 10.97 14.82 -20.96
C LEU A 60 11.62 16.19 -21.24
N GLU A 61 12.20 16.83 -20.23
CA GLU A 61 12.92 18.10 -20.40
C GLU A 61 14.22 17.93 -21.18
N ASN A 62 14.92 16.81 -20.98
CA ASN A 62 16.15 16.46 -21.68
C ASN A 62 15.96 15.10 -22.36
N PRO A 63 15.24 15.06 -23.51
CA PRO A 63 14.95 13.81 -24.18
C PRO A 63 16.25 13.10 -24.55
N PRO A 64 16.34 11.79 -24.29
CA PRO A 64 17.48 11.00 -24.74
C PRO A 64 17.56 11.02 -26.26
N SER A 65 18.76 10.75 -26.80
CA SER A 65 18.95 10.70 -28.25
C SER A 65 18.06 9.65 -28.90
N ASP A 66 17.68 9.86 -30.17
CA ASP A 66 16.91 8.89 -30.96
C ASP A 66 17.53 7.48 -30.94
N GLU A 67 18.86 7.38 -30.93
CA GLU A 67 19.59 6.12 -30.79
C GLU A 67 19.33 5.44 -29.43
N THR A 68 19.33 6.21 -28.35
CA THR A 68 19.04 5.70 -27.01
C THR A 68 17.59 5.25 -26.90
N ILE A 69 16.66 6.01 -27.48
CA ILE A 69 15.24 5.65 -27.54
C ILE A 69 15.05 4.35 -28.33
N GLU A 70 15.70 4.22 -29.50
CA GLU A 70 15.63 3.01 -30.31
C GLU A 70 16.21 1.80 -29.58
N LYS A 71 17.33 1.96 -28.87
CA LYS A 71 17.91 0.90 -28.05
C LYS A 71 16.94 0.43 -26.96
N ILE A 72 16.33 1.35 -26.21
CA ILE A 72 15.33 1.02 -25.18
C ILE A 72 14.13 0.30 -25.81
N ALA A 73 13.62 0.81 -26.93
CA ALA A 73 12.49 0.22 -27.63
C ALA A 73 12.78 -1.24 -28.06
N ARG A 74 14.00 -1.51 -28.54
CA ARG A 74 14.42 -2.86 -28.96
C ARG A 74 14.69 -3.79 -27.79
N GLU A 75 15.44 -3.34 -26.79
CA GLU A 75 15.90 -4.21 -25.69
C GLU A 75 14.81 -4.43 -24.64
N GLN A 76 14.09 -3.39 -24.24
CA GLN A 76 13.10 -3.48 -23.15
C GLN A 76 11.73 -3.91 -23.68
N TYR A 77 11.35 -3.44 -24.87
CA TYR A 77 10.00 -3.64 -25.41
C TYR A 77 9.95 -4.56 -26.64
N GLY A 78 11.09 -5.02 -27.16
CA GLY A 78 11.14 -5.88 -28.35
C GLY A 78 10.55 -5.22 -29.60
N MET A 79 10.48 -3.89 -29.63
CA MET A 79 9.94 -3.14 -30.76
C MET A 79 10.89 -3.20 -31.96
N ARG A 80 10.30 -3.17 -33.15
CA ARG A 80 10.98 -3.16 -34.45
C ARG A 80 10.33 -2.13 -35.34
N ARG A 81 11.05 -1.61 -36.34
CA ARG A 81 10.48 -0.69 -37.32
C ARG A 81 9.55 -1.44 -38.28
N ASP A 82 8.56 -0.74 -38.82
CA ASP A 82 7.68 -1.30 -39.84
C ASP A 82 8.50 -1.69 -41.09
N GLY A 83 8.34 -2.93 -41.55
CA GLY A 83 9.10 -3.50 -42.67
C GLY A 83 10.50 -4.02 -42.31
N GLU A 84 10.90 -3.96 -41.04
CA GLU A 84 12.18 -4.51 -40.58
C GLU A 84 12.16 -6.04 -40.50
N THR A 85 13.14 -6.68 -41.16
CA THR A 85 13.35 -8.13 -41.07
C THR A 85 14.37 -8.42 -39.97
N VAL A 86 13.92 -9.09 -38.91
CA VAL A 86 14.77 -9.48 -37.77
C VAL A 86 15.17 -10.94 -37.92
N TYR A 87 16.47 -11.21 -37.88
CA TYR A 87 17.01 -12.57 -37.93
C TYR A 87 17.30 -13.04 -36.50
N ARG A 88 16.76 -14.20 -36.12
CA ARG A 88 17.17 -14.89 -34.89
C ARG A 88 18.46 -15.66 -35.20
N ILE A 89 19.51 -15.38 -34.43
CA ILE A 89 20.73 -16.16 -34.45
C ILE A 89 20.59 -17.20 -33.33
N GLU A 90 20.65 -18.47 -33.68
CA GLU A 90 20.77 -19.56 -32.70
C GLU A 90 22.25 -19.88 -32.54
N GLU A 91 22.73 -19.99 -31.29
CA GLU A 91 24.09 -20.48 -30.98
C GLU A 91 24.17 -22.01 -31.12
#